data_AF-A0A843I4A0-F1
#
_entry.id   AF-A0A843I4A0-F1
#
_cell.length_a   1.000
_cell.length_b   1.000
_cell.length_c   1.000
_cell.angle_alpha   90.00
_cell.angle_beta   90.00
_cell.angle_gamma   90.00
#
_symmetry.space_group_name_H-M   'P 1'
#
loop_
_entity.id
_entity.type
_entity.pdbx_description
1 polymer ?
#
loop_
_entity_poly.entity_id
_entity_poly.type
_entity_poly.pdbx_seq_one_letter_code
_entity_poly.pdbx_strand_id
1 'polypeptide(L)' 'MEGLQRRGVKYYAYKMGNLTIIYVMEGDLGWVKPVKTLEAGGHIFMYLDGGIVLIKRATRAPAGP' A
#
# COMPACT_ATOMS: atom_id res chain seq x y z
N MET A 1 -4.50 -10.00 -5.06
CA MET A 1 -5.66 -9.63 -4.22
C MET A 1 -5.96 -10.71 -3.19
N GLU A 2 -6.10 -11.99 -3.59
CA GLU A 2 -6.30 -13.10 -2.64
C GLU A 2 -5.28 -13.16 -1.50
N GLY A 3 -3.99 -12.90 -1.78
CA GLY A 3 -2.94 -12.86 -0.75
C GLY A 3 -3.11 -11.76 0.30
N LEU A 4 -3.71 -10.62 -0.07
CA LEU A 4 -4.02 -9.54 0.88
C LEU A 4 -5.19 -9.95 1.79
N GLN A 5 -6.25 -10.51 1.20
CA GLN A 5 -7.44 -10.97 1.93
C GLN A 5 -7.10 -12.10 2.90
N ARG A 6 -6.32 -13.09 2.47
CA ARG A 6 -5.87 -14.21 3.33
C ARG A 6 -5.07 -13.74 4.55
N ARG A 7 -4.42 -12.58 4.47
CA ARG A 7 -3.64 -11.99 5.56
C ARG A 7 -4.42 -10.93 6.36
N GLY A 8 -5.73 -10.82 6.13
CA GLY A 8 -6.59 -9.90 6.86
C GLY A 8 -6.33 -8.42 6.55
N VAL A 9 -5.71 -8.10 5.40
CA VAL A 9 -5.48 -6.70 4.99
C VAL A 9 -6.81 -6.11 4.55
N LYS A 10 -7.23 -5.01 5.19
CA LYS A 10 -8.39 -4.21 4.76
C LYS A 10 -7.91 -3.15 3.79
N TYR A 11 -8.47 -3.15 2.60
CA TYR A 11 -8.06 -2.24 1.55
C TYR A 11 -9.24 -1.84 0.65
N TYR A 12 -9.09 -0.70 -0.01
CA TYR A 12 -9.91 -0.30 -1.16
C TYR A 12 -9.04 -0.44 -2.41
N ALA A 13 -9.56 -1.07 -3.47
CA ALA A 13 -8.82 -1.25 -4.71
C ALA A 13 -9.62 -0.70 -5.89
N TYR A 14 -8.93 -0.02 -6.81
CA TYR A 14 -9.50 0.45 -8.07
C TYR A 14 -8.47 0.34 -9.20
N LYS A 15 -8.95 0.26 -10.44
CA LYS A 15 -8.10 0.24 -11.63
C LYS A 15 -8.07 1.60 -12.30
N MET A 16 -6.88 1.99 -12.76
CA MET A 16 -6.66 3.18 -13.57
C MET A 16 -5.75 2.81 -14.73
N GLY A 17 -6.34 2.58 -15.91
CA GLY A 17 -5.61 2.05 -17.07
C GLY A 17 -4.98 0.69 -16.75
N ASN A 18 -3.66 0.58 -16.96
CA ASN A 18 -2.89 -0.63 -16.67
C ASN A 18 -2.44 -0.75 -15.20
N LEU A 19 -2.75 0.24 -14.37
CA LEU A 19 -2.39 0.23 -12.95
C LEU A 19 -3.55 -0.25 -12.09
N THR A 20 -3.24 -1.09 -11.11
CA THR A 20 -4.16 -1.42 -10.01
C THR A 20 -3.69 -0.72 -8.76
N ILE A 21 -4.49 0.22 -8.27
CA ILE A 21 -4.17 0.99 -7.06
C ILE A 21 -4.93 0.39 -5.89
N ILE A 22 -4.21 0.10 -4.81
CA ILE A 22 -4.70 -0.54 -3.60
C ILE A 22 -4.38 0.37 -2.42
N TYR A 23 -5.40 1.02 -1.89
CA TYR A 23 -5.33 1.83 -0.69
C TYR A 23 -5.53 0.96 0.55
N VAL A 24 -4.47 0.74 1.31
CA VAL A 24 -4.46 -0.11 2.50
C VAL A 24 -4.87 0.69 3.73
N MET A 25 -6.01 0.32 4.30
CA MET A 25 -6.58 0.95 5.50
C MET A 25 -6.04 0.30 6.77
N GLU A 26 -5.93 -1.03 6.78
CA GLU A 26 -5.49 -1.80 7.94
C GLU A 26 -4.78 -3.08 7.50
N GLY A 27 -3.84 -3.55 8.31
CA GLY A 27 -3.10 -4.81 8.08
C GLY A 27 -1.61 -4.64 7.88
N ASP A 28 -0.91 -5.76 8.00
CA ASP A 28 0.54 -5.84 7.82
C ASP A 28 0.90 -6.12 6.34
N LEU A 29 1.90 -5.36 5.87
CA LEU A 29 2.47 -5.46 4.54
C LEU A 29 3.97 -5.80 4.57
N GLY A 30 4.54 -6.14 5.74
CA GLY A 30 5.97 -6.46 5.87
C GLY A 30 6.43 -7.64 5.02
N TRP A 31 5.50 -8.46 4.52
CA TRP A 31 5.74 -9.58 3.61
C TRP A 31 5.79 -9.19 2.13
N VAL A 32 5.33 -7.98 1.78
CA VAL A 32 5.33 -7.49 0.41
C VAL A 32 6.75 -7.10 0.03
N LYS A 33 7.20 -7.55 -1.15
CA LYS A 33 8.50 -7.19 -1.71
C LYS A 33 8.30 -6.21 -2.87
N PRO A 34 8.28 -4.89 -2.62
CA PRO A 34 8.12 -3.91 -3.68
C PRO A 34 9.36 -3.82 -4.56
N VAL A 35 9.15 -3.55 -5.85
CA VAL A 35 10.22 -3.18 -6.78
C VAL A 35 10.71 -1.75 -6.52
N LYS A 36 9.82 -0.89 -6.00
CA LYS A 36 10.12 0.49 -5.64
C LYS A 36 9.22 0.94 -4.49
N THR A 37 9.79 1.69 -3.57
CA THR A 37 9.05 2.36 -2.49
C THR A 37 9.28 3.87 -2.58
N LEU A 38 8.22 4.66 -2.40
CA LEU A 38 8.25 6.11 -2.37
C LEU A 38 7.44 6.62 -1.17
N GLU A 39 7.95 7.61 -0.46
CA GLU A 39 7.17 8.33 0.56
C GLU A 39 6.80 9.72 0.04
N ALA A 40 5.50 10.04 0.01
CA ALA A 40 5.02 11.34 -0.43
C ALA A 40 3.68 11.67 0.23
N GLY A 41 3.47 12.93 0.62
CA GLY A 41 2.18 13.40 1.15
C GLY A 41 1.65 12.60 2.34
N GLY A 42 2.53 12.11 3.23
CA GLY A 42 2.14 11.31 4.39
C GLY A 42 1.73 9.85 4.06
N HIS A 43 2.06 9.37 2.86
CA HIS A 43 1.78 8.01 2.41
C HIS A 43 3.06 7.32 1.93
N ILE A 44 3.07 6.00 2.06
CA ILE A 44 4.07 5.08 1.50
C ILE A 44 3.43 4.41 0.30
N PHE A 45 4.06 4.58 -0.87
CA PHE A 45 3.69 3.98 -2.14
C PHE A 45 4.66 2.84 -2.44
N MET A 46 4.15 1.62 -2.51
CA MET A 46 4.90 0.41 -2.83
C MET A 46 4.46 -0.09 -4.20
N TYR A 47 5.37 -0.04 -5.16
CA TYR A 47 5.15 -0.52 -6.51
C TYR A 47 5.54 -2.00 -6.57
N LEU A 48 4.67 -2.83 -7.11
CA LEU A 48 4.94 -4.25 -7.37
C LEU A 48 5.15 -4.47 -8.86
N ASP A 49 5.83 -5.57 -9.17
CA ASP A 49 5.88 -6.06 -10.53
C ASP A 49 4.46 -6.37 -11.05
N GLY A 50 4.18 -6.02 -12.30
CA GLY A 50 2.85 -6.13 -12.89
C GLY A 50 1.88 -4.95 -12.65
N GLY A 51 2.38 -3.78 -12.27
CA GLY A 51 1.59 -2.52 -12.28
C GLY A 51 0.66 -2.32 -11.09
N ILE A 52 0.95 -2.96 -9.95
CA ILE A 52 0.17 -2.78 -8.72
C ILE A 52 0.85 -1.74 -7.83
N VAL A 53 0.08 -0.78 -7.32
CA VAL A 53 0.54 0.24 -6.38
C VAL A 53 -0.20 0.08 -5.07
N LEU A 54 0.53 -0.22 -4.00
CA LEU A 54 0.02 -0.29 -2.64
C LEU A 54 0.29 1.04 -1.93
N ILE A 55 -0.76 1.68 -1.43
CA ILE A 55 -0.68 2.96 -0.72
C ILE A 55 -1.04 2.71 0.74
N LYS A 56 -0.13 3.00 1.67
CA LYS A 56 -0.36 2.92 3.11
C LYS A 56 -0.07 4.27 3.75
N ARG A 57 -0.87 4.71 4.73
CA ARG A 57 -0.55 5.91 5.50
C ARG A 57 0.77 5.70 6.22
N ALA A 58 1.72 6.64 6.06
CA ALA A 58 2.95 6.62 6.83
C ALA A 58 2.56 6.81 8.30
N THR A 59 2.87 5.84 9.15
CA THR A 59 2.75 5.98 10.60
C THR A 59 3.89 6.87 11.08
N ARG A 60 3.83 8.18 10.75
CA ARG A 60 4.55 9.15 11.56
C ARG A 60 3.77 9.24 12.86
N ALA A 61 4.40 8.87 13.98
CA ALA A 61 3.95 9.36 15.27
C ALA A 61 3.73 10.88 15.11
N PRO A 62 2.63 11.46 15.64
CA PRO A 62 2.48 12.91 15.61
C PRO A 62 3.78 13.49 16.18
N ALA A 63 4.40 14.41 15.45
CA ALA A 63 5.45 15.23 16.04
C ALA A 63 4.77 15.92 17.22
N GLY A 64 5.05 15.45 18.43
CA GLY A 64 4.57 16.07 19.66
C GLY A 64 5.11 17.51 19.73
N PRO A 65 4.43 18.38 20.50
CA PRO A 65 4.79 19.79 20.63
C PRO A 65 6.24 20.00 21.11
#